data_AF-A0A953PSX0-F1
#
_entry.id   AF-A0A953PSX0-F1
#
_cell.length_a   1.000
_cell.length_b   1.000
_cell.length_c   1.000
_cell.angle_alpha   90.00
_cell.angle_beta   90.00
_cell.angle_gamma   90.00
#
_symmetry.space_group_name_H-M   'P 1'
#
loop_
_entity.id
_entity.type
_entity.pdbx_description
1 polymer ?
#
loop_
_entity_poly.entity_id
_entity_poly.type
_entity_poly.pdbx_seq_one_letter_code
_entity_poly.pdbx_strand_id
1 'polypeptide(L)'
;MAVTRTVLPRKGIIQPKHGDNYEADLDQNWLTIDNLLQDAQDVQAAIGAAGGGMSPTEIGATPVAPGNFIVPHGLGAVPFGAIICMTSGGAVWFQTNGDGSLKWDDTNLYLVASAAGVTARVLVW
;
A
#
# COMPACT_ATOMS: atom_id res chain seq x y z
N MET A 1 -5.32 -69.01 -25.37
CA MET A 1 -3.91 -68.55 -25.47
C MET A 1 -3.58 -67.83 -24.18
N ALA A 2 -2.66 -68.37 -23.36
CA ALA A 2 -2.27 -67.75 -22.09
C ALA A 2 -1.19 -66.69 -22.34
N VAL A 3 -1.40 -65.48 -21.86
CA VAL A 3 -0.39 -64.41 -21.95
C VAL A 3 0.60 -64.59 -20.81
N THR A 4 1.76 -65.15 -21.11
CA THR A 4 2.88 -65.23 -20.16
C THR A 4 3.52 -63.86 -20.04
N ARG A 5 3.35 -63.19 -18.89
CA ARG A 5 4.03 -61.94 -18.56
C ARG A 5 5.34 -62.30 -17.87
N THR A 6 6.47 -62.13 -18.55
CA THR A 6 7.79 -62.29 -17.93
C THR A 6 7.97 -61.18 -16.90
N VAL A 7 7.74 -61.48 -15.63
CA VAL A 7 8.12 -60.61 -14.52
C VAL A 7 9.63 -60.74 -14.36
N LEU A 8 10.37 -59.70 -14.74
CA LEU A 8 11.82 -59.68 -14.55
C LEU A 8 12.12 -59.76 -13.04
N PRO A 9 13.04 -60.64 -12.61
CA PRO A 9 13.44 -60.72 -11.21
C PRO A 9 14.03 -59.39 -10.78
N ARG A 10 13.47 -58.82 -9.71
CA ARG A 10 13.85 -57.54 -9.07
C ARG A 10 15.34 -57.23 -9.21
N LYS A 11 15.71 -56.42 -10.20
CA LYS A 11 16.97 -55.66 -10.24
C LYS A 11 16.85 -54.57 -11.30
N GLY A 12 16.90 -53.31 -10.88
CA GLY A 12 17.58 -52.30 -11.68
C GLY A 12 16.80 -51.11 -12.24
N ILE A 13 15.67 -50.69 -11.67
CA ILE A 13 15.49 -49.23 -11.56
C ILE A 13 16.23 -48.87 -10.28
N ILE A 14 17.41 -48.28 -10.45
CA ILE A 14 18.19 -47.72 -9.36
C ILE A 14 17.31 -46.61 -8.79
N GLN A 15 16.60 -46.88 -7.68
CA GLN A 15 16.15 -45.79 -6.82
C GLN A 15 17.44 -45.05 -6.43
N PRO A 16 17.54 -43.73 -6.66
CA PRO A 16 18.70 -42.98 -6.23
C PRO A 16 18.94 -43.26 -4.74
N LYS A 17 20.20 -43.26 -4.30
CA LYS A 17 20.64 -43.69 -2.96
C LYS A 17 20.19 -42.68 -1.89
N HIS A 18 18.89 -42.54 -1.71
CA HIS A 18 18.20 -41.78 -0.68
C HIS A 18 17.24 -42.74 0.04
N GLY A 19 17.08 -42.57 1.35
CA GLY A 19 16.31 -43.49 2.18
C GLY A 19 14.85 -43.64 1.73
N ASP A 20 14.16 -44.65 2.28
CA ASP A 20 12.81 -45.05 1.89
C ASP A 20 11.75 -43.92 1.96
N ASN A 21 12.07 -42.81 2.64
CA ASN A 21 11.21 -41.65 2.84
C ASN A 21 11.44 -40.51 1.83
N TYR A 22 12.36 -40.63 0.88
CA TYR A 22 12.74 -39.50 0.01
C TYR A 22 11.57 -38.81 -0.70
N GLU A 23 10.63 -39.59 -1.24
CA GLU A 23 9.44 -39.05 -1.89
C GLU A 23 8.52 -38.34 -0.88
N ALA A 24 8.38 -38.89 0.33
CA ALA A 24 7.58 -38.28 1.39
C ALA A 24 8.22 -36.98 1.92
N ASP A 25 9.54 -36.95 2.03
CA ASP A 25 10.29 -35.76 2.44
C ASP A 25 10.24 -34.67 1.35
N LEU A 26 10.24 -35.07 0.07
CA LEU A 26 10.08 -34.17 -1.07
C LEU A 26 8.69 -33.56 -1.10
N ASP A 27 7.65 -34.37 -0.93
CA ASP A 27 6.26 -33.92 -0.85
C ASP A 27 6.06 -32.94 0.32
N GLN A 28 6.64 -33.25 1.48
CA GLN A 28 6.54 -32.40 2.66
C GLN A 28 7.27 -31.06 2.48
N ASN A 29 8.42 -31.06 1.82
CA ASN A 29 9.15 -29.85 1.51
C ASN A 29 8.38 -28.98 0.50
N TRP A 30 7.78 -29.60 -0.51
CA TRP A 30 6.98 -28.88 -1.49
C TRP A 30 5.75 -28.23 -0.86
N LEU A 31 5.01 -28.96 -0.03
CA LEU A 31 3.89 -28.41 0.75
C LEU A 31 4.31 -27.23 1.64
N THR A 32 5.52 -27.28 2.18
CA THR A 32 6.06 -26.20 3.02
C THR A 32 6.34 -24.95 2.17
N ILE A 33 6.95 -25.12 1.00
CA ILE A 33 7.23 -24.02 0.08
C ILE A 33 5.93 -23.36 -0.41
N ASP A 34 4.92 -24.16 -0.74
CA ASP A 34 3.63 -23.65 -1.22
C ASP A 34 2.91 -22.84 -0.13
N ASN A 35 2.91 -23.33 1.12
CA ASN A 35 2.34 -22.59 2.25
C ASN A 35 3.09 -21.28 2.51
N LEU A 36 4.43 -21.31 2.51
CA LEU A 36 5.24 -20.10 2.69
C LEU A 36 5.03 -19.08 1.57
N LEU A 37 4.84 -19.55 0.33
CA LEU A 37 4.53 -18.69 -0.81
C LEU A 37 3.15 -18.04 -0.65
N GLN A 38 2.14 -18.80 -0.23
CA GLN A 38 0.81 -18.28 0.04
C GLN A 38 0.86 -17.25 1.17
N ASP A 39 1.52 -17.56 2.29
CA ASP A 39 1.69 -16.63 3.42
C ASP A 39 2.38 -15.34 2.97
N ALA A 40 3.41 -15.43 2.14
CA ALA A 40 4.08 -14.25 1.60
C ALA A 40 3.16 -13.42 0.71
N GLN A 41 2.34 -14.05 -0.14
CA GLN A 41 1.36 -13.36 -0.98
C GLN A 41 0.29 -12.67 -0.13
N ASP A 42 -0.18 -13.33 0.93
CA ASP A 42 -1.18 -12.78 1.84
C ASP A 42 -0.62 -11.58 2.62
N VAL A 43 0.64 -11.67 3.07
CA VAL A 43 1.34 -10.54 3.70
C VAL A 43 1.51 -9.37 2.73
N GLN A 44 1.89 -9.62 1.46
CA GLN A 44 2.01 -8.57 0.45
C GLN A 44 0.63 -7.91 0.17
N ALA A 45 -0.43 -8.70 0.08
CA ALA A 45 -1.80 -8.20 -0.10
C ALA A 45 -2.25 -7.38 1.11
N ALA A 46 -1.97 -7.85 2.32
CA ALA A 46 -2.26 -7.13 3.56
C ALA A 46 -1.48 -5.81 3.66
N ILE A 47 -0.20 -5.79 3.30
CA ILE A 47 0.62 -4.57 3.25
C ILE A 47 0.09 -3.58 2.21
N GLY A 48 -0.30 -4.08 1.03
CA GLY A 48 -0.92 -3.27 -0.02
C GLY A 48 -2.24 -2.65 0.45
N ALA A 49 -3.08 -3.43 1.13
CA ALA A 49 -4.33 -2.95 1.73
C ALA A 49 -4.09 -2.00 2.92
N ALA A 50 -3.02 -2.19 3.69
CA ALA A 50 -2.65 -1.37 4.84
C ALA A 50 -2.05 0.00 4.46
N GLY A 51 -1.90 0.31 3.16
CA GLY A 51 -1.43 1.63 2.72
C GLY A 51 0.05 1.89 3.05
N GLY A 52 0.90 0.85 2.99
CA GLY A 52 2.34 0.90 3.36
C GLY A 52 3.22 1.89 2.59
N GLY A 53 2.66 2.68 1.69
CA GLY A 53 3.28 3.89 1.17
C GLY A 53 2.21 4.94 0.95
N MET A 54 1.81 5.66 2.00
CA MET A 54 0.89 6.80 1.85
C MET A 54 1.65 7.90 1.10
N SER A 55 1.60 7.82 -0.23
CA SER A 55 2.05 8.89 -1.09
C SER A 55 1.06 10.03 -0.92
N PRO A 56 1.50 11.23 -0.53
CA PRO A 56 0.57 12.33 -0.37
C PRO A 56 -0.10 12.64 -1.70
N THR A 57 -1.37 13.01 -1.64
CA THR A 57 -1.99 13.73 -2.73
C THR A 57 -1.49 15.17 -2.69
N GLU A 58 -0.91 15.65 -3.79
CA GLU A 58 -0.42 17.03 -3.90
C GLU A 58 -1.50 17.93 -4.53
N ILE A 59 -1.72 19.08 -3.90
CA ILE A 59 -2.79 20.01 -4.28
C ILE A 59 -2.23 21.42 -4.37
N GLY A 60 -2.51 22.12 -5.47
CA GLY A 60 -2.18 23.53 -5.61
C GLY A 60 -3.12 24.42 -4.79
N ALA A 61 -2.56 25.34 -4.00
CA ALA A 61 -3.30 26.40 -3.33
C ALA A 61 -2.93 27.75 -3.95
N THR A 62 -3.89 28.41 -4.58
CA THR A 62 -3.73 29.73 -5.23
C THR A 62 -4.93 30.63 -4.89
N PRO A 63 -4.92 31.31 -3.74
CA PRO A 63 -5.99 32.20 -3.31
C PRO A 63 -5.98 33.48 -4.16
N VAL A 64 -7.18 33.94 -4.53
CA VAL A 64 -7.39 35.16 -5.33
C VAL A 64 -7.49 36.44 -4.48
N ALA A 65 -7.54 36.29 -3.15
CA ALA A 65 -7.67 37.37 -2.18
C ALA A 65 -7.04 36.94 -0.84
N PRO A 66 -6.64 37.88 0.04
CA PRO A 66 -6.35 37.56 1.43
C PRO A 66 -7.60 37.01 2.15
N GLY A 67 -7.37 36.22 3.20
CA GLY A 67 -8.43 35.65 4.03
C GLY A 67 -8.77 34.20 3.70
N ASN A 68 -9.96 33.77 4.13
CA ASN A 68 -10.39 32.39 4.09
C ASN A 68 -10.66 31.92 2.65
N PHE A 69 -10.19 30.72 2.32
CA PHE A 69 -10.49 30.03 1.07
C PHE A 69 -10.57 28.52 1.30
N ILE A 70 -11.17 27.81 0.34
CA ILE A 70 -11.44 26.38 0.42
C ILE A 70 -10.80 25.69 -0.78
N VAL A 71 -10.19 24.53 -0.55
CA VAL A 71 -9.57 23.72 -1.61
C VAL A 71 -10.04 22.26 -1.48
N PRO A 72 -10.69 21.68 -2.50
CA PRO A 72 -11.09 20.27 -2.46
C PRO A 72 -9.87 19.35 -2.51
N HIS A 73 -9.83 18.30 -1.67
CA HIS A 73 -8.67 17.40 -1.59
C HIS A 73 -8.77 16.08 -2.34
N GLY A 74 -9.97 15.61 -2.66
CA GLY A 74 -10.17 14.45 -3.53
C GLY A 74 -9.71 13.10 -2.98
N LEU A 75 -9.49 12.97 -1.66
CA LEU A 75 -9.05 11.71 -1.03
C LEU A 75 -10.17 10.67 -0.91
N GLY A 76 -11.44 11.08 -0.93
CA GLY A 76 -12.58 10.19 -0.67
C GLY A 76 -12.67 9.71 0.79
N ALA A 77 -11.87 10.30 1.69
CA ALA A 77 -11.85 10.07 3.12
C ALA A 77 -11.33 11.33 3.85
N VAL A 78 -11.57 11.42 5.15
CA VAL A 78 -11.05 12.52 5.99
C VAL A 78 -9.52 12.40 6.10
N PRO A 79 -8.76 13.46 5.78
CA PRO A 79 -7.32 13.47 5.98
C PRO A 79 -6.92 13.18 7.43
N PHE A 80 -5.81 12.46 7.63
CA PHE A 80 -5.18 12.38 8.95
C PHE A 80 -4.08 13.43 9.12
N GLY A 81 -3.53 13.95 8.01
CA GLY A 81 -2.47 14.93 8.06
C GLY A 81 -2.32 15.74 6.78
N ALA A 82 -1.78 16.94 6.92
CA ALA A 82 -1.44 17.79 5.78
C ALA A 82 -0.24 18.70 6.08
N ILE A 83 0.56 18.97 5.06
CA ILE A 83 1.71 19.89 5.11
C ILE A 83 1.55 20.94 4.01
N ILE A 84 1.75 22.19 4.37
CA ILE A 84 1.71 23.33 3.44
C ILE A 84 3.15 23.70 3.08
N CYS A 85 3.49 23.55 1.80
CA CYS A 85 4.78 23.88 1.22
C CYS A 85 4.63 25.14 0.37
N MET A 86 5.00 26.30 0.91
CA MET A 86 4.95 27.58 0.18
C MET A 86 5.82 27.53 -1.08
N THR A 87 5.32 28.07 -2.20
CA THR A 87 6.04 28.20 -3.47
C THR A 87 6.24 29.65 -3.90
N SER A 88 5.61 30.60 -3.20
CA SER A 88 5.87 32.04 -3.30
C SER A 88 6.13 32.65 -1.91
N GLY A 89 6.45 33.95 -1.88
CA GLY A 89 6.39 34.73 -0.64
C GLY A 89 4.96 34.84 -0.11
N GLY A 90 4.82 35.10 1.20
CA GLY A 90 3.54 35.16 1.92
C GLY A 90 3.34 33.97 2.87
N ALA A 91 2.11 33.80 3.34
CA ALA A 91 1.74 32.69 4.21
C ALA A 91 0.37 32.12 3.85
N VAL A 92 0.27 30.79 3.95
CA VAL A 92 -0.99 30.05 3.95
C VAL A 92 -0.99 29.17 5.18
N TRP A 93 -2.09 29.18 5.94
CA TRP A 93 -2.26 28.35 7.14
C TRP A 93 -3.69 27.80 7.22
N PHE A 94 -3.90 26.79 8.08
CA PHE A 94 -5.23 26.24 8.29
C PHE A 94 -6.15 27.24 8.99
N GLN A 95 -7.41 27.25 8.56
CA GLN A 95 -8.46 27.83 9.38
C GLN A 95 -8.52 27.10 10.72
N THR A 96 -9.00 27.81 11.72
CA THR A 96 -9.21 27.26 13.05
C THR A 96 -10.51 27.80 13.57
N ASN A 97 -11.35 26.90 14.10
CA ASN A 97 -12.29 27.29 15.12
C ASN A 97 -11.47 27.68 16.37
N GLY A 98 -12.03 28.41 17.34
CA GLY A 98 -11.29 28.79 18.55
C GLY A 98 -10.66 27.61 19.32
N ASP A 99 -11.00 26.36 18.95
CA ASP A 99 -10.51 25.09 19.49
C ASP A 99 -9.48 24.33 18.62
N GLY A 100 -9.09 24.83 17.44
CA GLY A 100 -8.11 24.14 16.57
C GLY A 100 -8.68 23.26 15.46
N SER A 101 -10.00 23.07 15.34
CA SER A 101 -10.59 21.93 14.61
C SER A 101 -10.86 22.10 13.10
N LEU A 102 -11.00 23.32 12.58
CA LEU A 102 -11.49 23.58 11.21
C LEU A 102 -10.41 23.47 10.14
N LYS A 103 -9.63 22.39 10.12
CA LYS A 103 -8.51 22.25 9.16
C LYS A 103 -8.94 21.59 7.86
N TRP A 104 -9.79 20.57 7.95
CA TRP A 104 -10.29 19.79 6.81
C TRP A 104 -11.53 18.98 7.20
N ASP A 105 -12.31 18.56 6.20
CA ASP A 105 -13.37 17.55 6.33
C ASP A 105 -13.11 16.37 5.36
N ASP A 106 -14.14 15.63 4.97
CA ASP A 106 -14.02 14.49 4.04
C ASP A 106 -13.82 14.93 2.57
N THR A 107 -13.95 16.22 2.28
CA THR A 107 -13.97 16.78 0.93
C THR A 107 -12.96 17.91 0.74
N ASN A 108 -12.79 18.77 1.75
CA ASN A 108 -12.20 20.09 1.64
C ASN A 108 -11.10 20.35 2.67
N LEU A 109 -10.10 21.12 2.25
CA LEU A 109 -9.17 21.82 3.12
C LEU A 109 -9.67 23.25 3.35
N TYR A 110 -9.60 23.69 4.61
CA TYR A 110 -9.98 25.04 5.00
C TYR A 110 -8.73 25.85 5.32
N LEU A 111 -8.44 26.84 4.49
CA LEU A 111 -7.17 27.57 4.51
C LEU A 111 -7.40 29.08 4.63
N VAL A 112 -6.36 29.80 5.05
CA VAL A 112 -6.30 31.26 5.12
C VAL A 112 -5.06 31.73 4.40
N ALA A 113 -5.19 32.76 3.58
CA ALA A 113 -4.09 33.36 2.84
C ALA A 113 -3.74 34.75 3.39
N SER A 114 -2.44 35.08 3.42
CA SER A 114 -1.99 36.42 3.80
C SER A 114 -2.29 37.48 2.73
N ALA A 115 -2.36 37.09 1.45
CA ALA A 115 -2.53 38.00 0.31
C ALA A 115 -3.07 37.25 -0.92
N ALA A 116 -3.56 38.01 -1.91
CA ALA A 116 -3.88 37.47 -3.24
C ALA A 116 -2.62 37.00 -3.97
N GLY A 117 -2.73 35.92 -4.75
CA GLY A 117 -1.66 35.43 -5.63
C GLY A 117 -0.50 34.72 -4.92
N VAL A 118 -0.60 34.49 -3.61
CA VAL A 118 0.33 33.63 -2.88
C VAL A 118 0.14 32.18 -3.33
N THR A 119 1.21 31.42 -3.54
CA THR A 119 1.10 30.02 -4.01
C THR A 119 1.73 29.05 -3.01
N ALA A 120 1.10 27.89 -2.86
CA ALA A 120 1.62 26.77 -2.11
C ALA A 120 1.22 25.43 -2.73
N ARG A 121 1.97 24.37 -2.39
CA ARG A 121 1.58 22.98 -2.59
C ARG A 121 1.18 22.40 -1.25
N VAL A 122 0.03 21.75 -1.17
CA VAL A 122 -0.42 21.07 0.03
C VAL A 122 -0.30 19.56 -0.19
N LEU A 123 0.49 18.91 0.66
CA LEU A 123 0.62 17.46 0.70
C LEU A 123 -0.40 16.94 1.71
N VAL A 124 -1.30 16.07 1.28
CA VAL A 124 -2.41 15.57 2.11
C VAL A 124 -2.39 14.05 2.13
N TRP A 125 -2.59 13.48 3.32
CA TRP A 125 -2.68 12.05 3.54
C TRP A 125 -3.98 11.69 4.26
#